data_AF-A0A2P5LC71-F1
#
_entry.id   AF-A0A2P5LC71-F1
#
_cell.length_a   1.000
_cell.length_b   1.000
_cell.length_c   1.000
_cell.angle_alpha   90.00
_cell.angle_beta   90.00
_cell.angle_gamma   90.00
#
_symmetry.space_group_name_H-M   'P 1'
#
loop_
_entity.id
_entity.type
_entity.pdbx_description
1 polymer ?
#
loop_
_entity_poly.entity_id
_entity_poly.type
_entity_poly.pdbx_seq_one_letter_code
_entity_poly.pdbx_strand_id
1 'polypeptide(L)'
;MSTKQSNNQKPKWWKSGYAWLVFGGPAIVVVASLTTVYIAVNGQDPLLTRDENAGTSTKALTAAERNALEPAIRARNHAATGVNNPEQ
;
A
#
# COMPACT_ATOMS: atom_id res chain seq x y z
N MET A 1 -74.50 10.98 6.41
CA MET A 1 -73.44 11.03 5.39
C MET A 1 -72.10 10.93 6.10
N SER A 2 -71.42 9.79 6.01
CA SER A 2 -70.10 9.60 6.63
C SER A 2 -69.02 9.92 5.59
N THR A 3 -68.30 11.02 5.79
CA THR A 3 -67.22 11.47 4.92
C THR A 3 -65.99 10.60 5.18
N LYS A 4 -65.63 9.75 4.21
CA LYS A 4 -64.36 9.01 4.27
C LYS A 4 -63.21 10.01 4.11
N GLN A 5 -62.49 10.26 5.18
CA GLN A 5 -61.21 10.98 5.13
C GLN A 5 -60.22 10.18 4.27
N SER A 6 -59.94 10.70 3.08
CA SER A 6 -58.82 10.27 2.25
C SER A 6 -57.53 10.57 3.02
N ASN A 7 -56.91 9.51 3.53
CA ASN A 7 -55.67 9.60 4.26
C ASN A 7 -54.55 9.97 3.28
N ASN A 8 -54.23 11.26 3.19
CA ASN A 8 -53.16 11.80 2.36
C ASN A 8 -51.79 11.41 2.96
N GLN A 9 -51.46 10.12 2.87
CA GLN A 9 -50.19 9.57 3.33
C GLN A 9 -49.12 9.90 2.30
N LYS A 10 -48.29 10.89 2.63
CA LYS A 10 -47.07 11.19 1.85
C LYS A 10 -46.23 9.91 1.76
N PRO A 11 -45.73 9.53 0.58
CA PRO A 11 -44.89 8.35 0.46
C PRO A 11 -43.65 8.47 1.35
N LYS A 12 -43.37 7.41 2.11
CA LYS A 12 -42.19 7.33 2.99
C LYS A 12 -40.92 7.45 2.15
N TRP A 13 -40.03 8.38 2.50
CA TRP A 13 -38.87 8.74 1.68
C TRP A 13 -37.91 7.58 1.40
N TRP A 14 -37.75 6.65 2.35
CA TRP A 14 -36.91 5.45 2.21
C TRP A 14 -37.44 4.41 1.21
N LYS A 15 -38.69 4.55 0.73
CA LYS A 15 -39.21 3.73 -0.37
C LYS A 15 -38.80 4.25 -1.75
N SER A 16 -38.33 5.49 -1.84
CA SER A 16 -37.88 6.08 -3.11
C SER A 16 -36.45 5.62 -3.43
N GLY A 17 -36.21 5.13 -4.65
CA GLY A 17 -34.87 4.70 -5.09
C GLY A 17 -33.82 5.81 -5.03
N TYR A 18 -34.22 7.07 -5.17
CA TYR A 18 -33.31 8.21 -5.06
C TYR A 18 -32.67 8.36 -3.68
N ALA A 19 -33.37 7.98 -2.61
CA ALA A 19 -32.79 7.99 -1.26
C ALA A 19 -31.57 7.07 -1.20
N TRP A 20 -31.65 5.88 -1.80
CA TRP A 20 -30.55 4.93 -1.85
C TRP A 20 -29.38 5.38 -2.70
N LEU A 21 -29.57 6.21 -3.73
CA LEU A 21 -28.46 6.79 -4.48
C LEU A 21 -27.67 7.79 -3.62
N VAL A 22 -28.37 8.63 -2.86
CA VAL A 22 -27.75 9.63 -1.97
C VAL A 22 -26.98 8.98 -0.82
N PHE A 23 -27.54 7.93 -0.21
CA PHE A 23 -26.84 7.21 0.87
C PHE A 23 -25.85 6.15 0.35
N GLY A 24 -26.15 5.54 -0.80
CA GLY A 24 -25.37 4.46 -1.39
C GLY A 24 -24.02 4.92 -1.92
N GLY A 25 -23.95 6.10 -2.56
CA GLY A 25 -22.68 6.66 -3.03
C GLY A 25 -21.65 6.78 -1.90
N PRO A 26 -21.94 7.53 -0.82
CA PRO A 26 -21.06 7.63 0.34
C PRO A 26 -20.79 6.29 1.01
N ALA A 27 -21.80 5.43 1.16
CA ALA A 27 -21.62 4.12 1.79
C ALA A 27 -20.63 3.23 1.02
N ILE A 28 -20.70 3.22 -0.32
CA ILE A 28 -19.75 2.46 -1.16
C ILE A 28 -18.33 2.98 -0.99
N VAL A 29 -18.12 4.30 -0.94
CA VAL A 29 -16.79 4.88 -0.74
C VAL A 29 -16.20 4.49 0.61
N VAL A 30 -17.00 4.50 1.67
CA VAL A 30 -16.55 4.05 3.01
C VAL A 30 -16.13 2.59 2.96
N VAL A 31 -16.95 1.70 2.38
CA VAL A 31 -16.62 0.27 2.24
C VAL A 31 -15.35 0.07 1.41
N ALA A 32 -15.22 0.79 0.30
CA ALA A 32 -14.02 0.74 -0.55
C ALA A 32 -12.77 1.16 0.23
N SER A 33 -12.84 2.25 0.99
CA SER A 33 -11.69 2.74 1.80
C SER A 33 -11.24 1.70 2.83
N LEU A 34 -12.18 1.07 3.54
CA LEU A 34 -11.89 0.00 4.50
C LEU A 34 -11.29 -1.23 3.79
N THR A 35 -11.78 -1.55 2.60
CA THR A 35 -11.29 -2.68 1.80
C THR A 35 -9.84 -2.44 1.36
N THR A 36 -9.51 -1.23 0.91
CA THR A 36 -8.14 -0.86 0.56
C THR A 36 -7.20 -0.97 1.76
N VAL A 37 -7.60 -0.43 2.92
CA VAL A 37 -6.80 -0.55 4.15
C VAL A 37 -6.63 -2.01 4.54
N TYR A 38 -7.69 -2.81 4.46
CA TYR A 38 -7.63 -4.24 4.75
C TYR A 38 -6.61 -4.96 3.86
N ILE A 39 -6.64 -4.72 2.54
CA ILE A 39 -5.67 -5.32 1.62
C ILE A 39 -4.24 -4.86 1.95
N ALA A 40 -4.06 -3.57 2.26
CA ALA A 40 -2.75 -3.01 2.55
C ALA A 40 -2.11 -3.62 3.81
N VAL A 41 -2.90 -3.88 4.86
CA VAL A 41 -2.41 -4.49 6.11
C VAL A 41 -2.15 -5.99 5.93
N ASN A 42 -3.01 -6.70 5.20
CA ASN A 42 -2.86 -8.16 5.04
C ASN A 42 -1.84 -8.55 3.95
N GLY A 43 -1.62 -7.69 2.96
CA GLY A 43 -0.73 -7.94 1.82
C GLY A 43 0.70 -7.42 2.03
N GLN A 44 1.11 -7.14 3.27
CA GLN A 44 2.50 -6.76 3.53
C GLN A 44 3.40 -7.96 3.25
N ASP A 45 4.14 -7.90 2.15
CA ASP A 45 5.28 -8.78 1.89
C ASP A 45 6.23 -8.66 3.09
N PRO A 46 6.58 -9.78 3.76
CA PRO A 46 7.49 -9.75 4.90
C PRO A 46 8.71 -8.93 4.55
N LEU A 47 8.97 -7.89 5.35
CA LEU A 47 10.14 -7.06 5.20
C LEU A 47 11.36 -7.98 5.36
N LEU A 48 12.02 -8.32 4.24
CA LEU A 48 13.32 -8.96 4.22
C LEU A 48 14.24 -8.07 5.06
N THR A 49 14.44 -8.47 6.31
CA THR A 49 15.39 -7.80 7.18
C THR A 49 16.73 -7.87 6.47
N ARG A 50 17.53 -6.81 6.58
CA ARG A 50 18.83 -6.72 5.89
C ARG A 50 19.74 -7.91 6.22
N ASP A 51 19.45 -8.58 7.33
CA ASP A 51 20.12 -9.77 7.83
C ASP A 51 19.81 -11.04 7.00
N GLU A 52 18.64 -11.15 6.36
CA GLU A 52 18.32 -12.31 5.49
C GLU A 52 19.00 -12.23 4.11
N ASN A 53 19.41 -11.04 3.66
CA ASN A 53 20.32 -10.92 2.50
C ASN A 53 21.76 -11.36 2.81
N ALA A 54 22.09 -11.66 4.08
CA ALA A 54 23.34 -12.35 4.42
C ALA A 54 23.22 -13.88 4.30
N GLY A 55 22.02 -14.40 3.99
CA GLY A 55 21.66 -15.81 4.10
C GLY A 55 21.83 -16.67 2.85
N THR A 56 22.42 -16.18 1.76
CA THR A 56 22.85 -17.05 0.64
C THR A 56 24.30 -16.76 0.28
N SER A 57 25.19 -17.43 0.99
CA SER A 57 26.52 -17.81 0.50
C SER A 57 27.40 -16.65 0.01
N THR A 58 27.72 -15.68 0.87
CA THR A 58 28.87 -14.81 0.60
C THR A 58 30.14 -15.64 0.81
N LYS A 59 30.56 -16.37 -0.23
CA LYS A 59 31.98 -16.65 -0.42
C LYS A 59 32.67 -15.30 -0.27
N ALA A 60 33.59 -15.15 0.68
CA ALA A 60 34.19 -13.85 1.00
C ALA A 60 34.79 -13.25 -0.28
N LEU A 61 34.05 -12.34 -0.91
CA LEU A 61 34.46 -11.66 -2.13
C LEU A 61 35.73 -10.88 -1.80
N THR A 62 36.72 -10.96 -2.68
CA THR A 62 37.92 -10.13 -2.58
C THR A 62 37.53 -8.66 -2.64
N ALA A 63 38.38 -7.76 -2.14
CA ALA A 63 38.08 -6.32 -2.15
C ALA A 63 37.71 -5.83 -3.56
N ALA A 64 38.42 -6.31 -4.59
CA ALA A 64 38.15 -6.02 -5.99
C ALA A 64 36.74 -6.43 -6.45
N GLU A 65 36.28 -7.63 -6.08
CA GLU A 65 34.94 -8.11 -6.42
C GLU A 65 33.86 -7.32 -5.69
N ARG A 66 34.08 -6.93 -4.43
CA ARG A 66 33.13 -6.10 -3.67
C ARG A 66 32.96 -4.71 -4.30
N ASN A 67 34.04 -4.10 -4.76
CA ASN A 67 34.01 -2.81 -5.44
C ASN A 67 33.25 -2.89 -6.78
N ALA A 68 33.36 -4.03 -7.49
CA ALA A 68 32.64 -4.27 -8.74
C ALA A 68 31.12 -4.44 -8.55
N LEU A 69 30.67 -4.88 -7.36
CA LEU A 69 29.27 -5.08 -7.01
C LEU A 69 28.64 -3.88 -6.27
N GLU A 70 29.33 -2.76 -6.13
CA GLU A 70 28.76 -1.58 -5.50
C GLU A 70 27.63 -0.96 -6.34
N PRO A 71 26.54 -0.47 -5.71
CA PRO A 71 25.47 0.22 -6.41
C PRO A 71 26.02 1.36 -7.28
N ALA A 72 25.54 1.47 -8.51
CA ALA A 72 26.06 2.42 -9.51
C ALA A 72 26.15 3.87 -9.01
N ILE A 73 25.26 4.27 -8.09
CA ILE A 73 25.26 5.60 -7.46
C ILE A 73 26.47 5.79 -6.54
N ARG A 74 26.91 4.75 -5.80
CA ARG A 74 28.11 4.81 -4.95
C ARG A 74 29.39 4.67 -5.76
N ALA A 75 29.40 3.79 -6.76
CA ALA A 75 30.56 3.56 -7.63
C ALA A 75 31.02 4.84 -8.35
N ARG A 76 30.07 5.68 -8.83
CA ARG A 76 30.40 6.96 -9.49
C ARG A 76 31.17 7.93 -8.60
N ASN A 77 30.90 7.94 -7.29
CA ASN A 77 31.52 8.88 -6.37
C ASN A 77 32.81 8.30 -5.75
N HIS A 78 32.90 6.98 -5.59
CA HIS A 78 34.11 6.30 -5.09
C HIS A 78 35.23 6.14 -6.12
N ALA A 79 34.98 6.38 -7.41
CA ALA A 79 36.02 6.39 -8.45
C ALA A 79 37.14 7.41 -8.18
N ALA A 80 36.84 8.49 -7.44
CA ALA A 80 37.78 9.57 -7.14
C ALA A 80 38.55 9.38 -5.81
N THR A 81 38.07 8.56 -4.88
CA THR A 81 38.66 8.42 -3.53
C THR A 81 39.52 7.16 -3.36
N GLY A 82 39.58 6.30 -4.38
CA GLY A 82 40.24 5.00 -4.27
C GLY A 82 39.37 4.02 -3.48
N VAL A 83 39.34 2.78 -3.96
CA VAL A 83 38.65 1.69 -3.30
C VAL A 83 39.29 1.39 -1.94
N ASN A 84 38.49 0.93 -0.97
CA ASN A 84 38.96 0.54 0.37
C ASN A 84 40.05 -0.53 0.23
N ASN A 85 41.31 -0.11 0.28
CA ASN A 85 42.46 -1.00 0.31
C ASN A 85 42.63 -1.50 1.75
N PRO A 86 42.55 -2.81 2.03
CA PRO A 86 42.69 -3.32 3.39
C PRO A 86 44.12 -3.26 3.95
N GLU A 87 45.03 -2.49 3.34
CA GLU A 87 46.44 -2.36 3.73
C GLU A 87 46.85 -0.90 4.08
N GLN A 88 45.93 -0.12 4.64
CA GLN A 88 46.20 1.15 5.33
C GLN A 88 45.57 1.13 6.71
#